data_AF-A0A8S0SHA5-F1
#
_entry.id   AF-A0A8S0SHA5-F1
#
_cell.length_a   1.000
_cell.length_b   1.000
_cell.length_c   1.000
_cell.angle_alpha   90.00
_cell.angle_beta   90.00
_cell.angle_gamma   90.00
#
_symmetry.space_group_name_H-M   'P 1'
#
loop_
_entity.id
_entity.type
_entity.pdbx_description
1 polymer ?
#
loop_
_entity_poly.entity_id
_entity_poly.type
_entity_poly.pdbx_seq_one_letter_code
_entity_poly.pdbx_strand_id
1 'polypeptide(L)'
;MSTSMVAALPLPQSPPLSSDSDNDSPTRDHHHVDHSSSIFQSYLSHSSTVSTSQHDLIKIQSFLISSRSGALSCLICLERIKPTDPTWSCTSRCFALFHLLCIQSWAHQSTTLATLRATSRAAIPDENSIVWPCPKCRVDYPKSQTPKNYYCFCGKLEDPPRDPWILPHSCGEICGQALRNNCGHFCLLLCHPGACPSCPKLVKTKCFCGKLEDVKRCGFKNFSCNGVCRKFLECGGHRCGEICHEGDCPPCREKGVYRCLCGRVKMERQCCERHFRCENACNKILGCGKHGCERGCHKGECGECPFQGKRTCPCGNRIYEGMACDVTVPLCGATCNKMLSCG
;
A
#
# COMPACT_ATOMS: atom_id res chain seq x y z
N MET A 1 43.07 -17.59 46.59
CA MET A 1 42.65 -16.39 45.83
C MET A 1 43.73 -16.11 44.83
N SER A 2 43.52 -16.56 43.60
CA SER A 2 44.58 -16.63 42.60
C SER A 2 44.10 -15.93 41.34
N THR A 3 44.64 -14.74 41.12
CA THR A 3 44.54 -13.93 39.92
C THR A 3 45.31 -14.59 38.78
N SER A 4 44.63 -14.87 37.66
CA SER A 4 45.28 -15.14 36.38
C SER A 4 44.64 -14.28 35.30
N MET A 5 45.44 -13.32 34.83
CA MET A 5 45.20 -12.53 33.63
C MET A 5 45.47 -13.39 32.40
N VAL A 6 44.55 -13.39 31.43
CA VAL A 6 44.72 -14.10 30.16
C VAL A 6 45.06 -13.07 29.08
N ALA A 7 46.26 -13.19 28.52
CA ALA A 7 46.77 -12.37 27.43
C ALA A 7 46.23 -12.85 26.07
N ALA A 8 45.96 -11.89 25.19
CA ALA A 8 45.54 -12.12 23.81
C ALA A 8 46.71 -12.62 22.93
N LEU A 9 46.41 -13.53 22.01
CA LEU A 9 47.32 -14.01 20.95
C LEU A 9 46.71 -13.79 19.55
N PRO A 10 47.54 -13.52 18.51
CA PRO A 10 47.10 -13.04 17.20
C PRO A 10 46.91 -14.14 16.15
N LEU A 11 46.14 -13.83 15.11
CA LEU A 11 45.89 -14.66 13.92
C LEU A 11 47.14 -14.84 13.03
N PRO A 12 47.40 -16.05 12.49
CA PRO A 12 48.31 -16.22 11.36
C PRO A 12 47.63 -16.80 10.10
N GLN A 13 47.64 -15.97 9.06
CA GLN A 13 48.02 -16.17 7.64
C GLN A 13 47.89 -17.56 6.97
N SER A 14 47.28 -17.55 5.77
CA SER A 14 47.26 -18.62 4.77
C SER A 14 48.39 -18.49 3.73
N PRO A 15 49.07 -19.60 3.38
CA PRO A 15 49.49 -19.87 1.99
C PRO A 15 49.51 -21.39 1.66
N PRO A 16 49.93 -21.85 0.46
CA PRO A 16 49.75 -21.34 -0.91
C PRO A 16 49.10 -22.37 -1.86
N LEU A 17 48.88 -21.94 -3.11
CA LEU A 17 48.43 -22.70 -4.27
C LEU A 17 49.46 -23.76 -4.71
N SER A 18 49.03 -24.98 -5.05
CA SER A 18 49.83 -25.95 -5.81
C SER A 18 49.02 -26.57 -6.96
N SER A 19 49.70 -26.60 -8.10
CA SER A 19 49.32 -27.06 -9.45
C SER A 19 49.11 -28.58 -9.52
N ASP A 20 48.21 -29.05 -10.39
CA ASP A 20 48.44 -30.24 -11.23
C ASP A 20 47.47 -30.33 -12.43
N SER A 21 48.05 -29.99 -13.59
CA SER A 21 48.13 -30.73 -14.87
C SER A 21 46.87 -31.30 -15.56
N ASP A 22 46.77 -30.90 -16.83
CA ASP A 22 45.78 -31.20 -17.85
C ASP A 22 45.69 -32.68 -18.27
N ASN A 23 44.49 -33.10 -18.68
CA ASN A 23 44.32 -34.13 -19.72
C ASN A 23 43.21 -33.68 -20.68
N ASP A 24 43.62 -33.32 -21.89
CA ASP A 24 42.81 -32.77 -22.98
C ASP A 24 42.30 -33.88 -23.91
N SER A 25 41.07 -33.75 -24.40
CA SER A 25 40.61 -34.25 -25.71
C SER A 25 39.18 -33.78 -26.03
N PRO A 26 38.83 -33.61 -27.33
CA PRO A 26 38.41 -32.29 -27.82
C PRO A 26 36.95 -32.26 -28.31
N THR A 27 36.21 -31.21 -27.96
CA THR A 27 34.91 -30.92 -28.57
C THR A 27 34.77 -29.44 -28.91
N ARG A 28 35.19 -29.12 -30.15
CA ARG A 28 34.81 -27.95 -30.97
C ARG A 28 34.24 -26.74 -30.19
N ASP A 29 35.13 -25.92 -29.66
CA ASP A 29 34.81 -24.56 -29.24
C ASP A 29 34.53 -23.69 -30.47
N HIS A 30 33.26 -23.31 -30.63
CA HIS A 30 32.94 -22.09 -31.37
C HIS A 30 33.41 -20.90 -30.51
N HIS A 31 34.69 -20.54 -30.63
CA HIS A 31 35.18 -19.24 -30.22
C HIS A 31 34.39 -18.18 -30.99
N HIS A 32 33.36 -17.64 -30.35
CA HIS A 32 32.72 -16.42 -30.82
C HIS A 32 33.75 -15.30 -30.62
N VAL A 33 34.41 -14.91 -31.71
CA VAL A 33 35.38 -13.81 -31.71
C VAL A 33 34.69 -12.59 -31.11
N ASP A 34 35.25 -12.08 -30.02
CA ASP A 34 34.74 -10.91 -29.32
C ASP A 34 35.10 -9.66 -30.14
N HIS A 35 34.22 -9.33 -31.09
CA HIS A 35 34.36 -8.16 -31.96
C HIS A 35 34.22 -6.83 -31.21
N SER A 36 33.95 -6.82 -29.90
CA SER A 36 33.83 -5.58 -29.12
C SER A 36 35.11 -4.73 -29.22
N SER A 37 36.27 -5.37 -29.21
CA SER A 37 37.58 -4.71 -29.39
C SER A 37 37.70 -3.99 -30.74
N SER A 38 37.32 -4.67 -31.84
CA SER A 38 37.35 -4.13 -33.20
C SER A 38 36.32 -3.00 -33.42
N ILE A 39 35.17 -3.12 -32.78
CA ILE A 39 34.06 -2.19 -32.87
C ILE A 39 34.38 -0.84 -32.18
N PHE A 40 35.05 -0.87 -31.03
CA PHE A 40 35.46 0.35 -30.33
C PHE A 40 36.78 0.94 -30.88
N GLN A 41 37.49 0.23 -31.76
CA GLN A 41 38.78 0.66 -32.29
C GLN A 41 38.68 1.93 -33.15
N SER A 42 37.56 2.13 -33.87
CA SER A 42 37.27 3.37 -34.58
C SER A 42 37.01 4.54 -33.63
N TYR A 43 36.33 4.31 -32.51
CA TYR A 43 36.11 5.33 -31.48
C TYR A 43 37.38 5.69 -30.71
N LEU A 44 38.25 4.71 -30.44
CA LEU A 44 39.53 4.86 -29.75
C LEU A 44 40.59 5.57 -30.61
N SER A 45 40.54 5.43 -31.94
CA SER A 45 41.47 6.10 -32.86
C SER A 45 41.14 7.58 -33.05
N HIS A 46 39.85 7.95 -33.03
CA HIS A 46 39.39 9.33 -33.21
C HIS A 46 39.40 10.17 -31.91
N SER A 47 39.60 9.56 -30.73
CA SER A 47 39.67 10.29 -29.45
C SER A 47 41.04 10.89 -29.12
N SER A 48 41.98 10.83 -30.07
CA SER A 48 43.34 11.37 -29.92
C SER A 48 43.40 12.91 -29.78
N THR A 49 42.28 13.63 -29.91
CA THR A 49 42.23 15.11 -29.79
C THR A 49 41.51 15.66 -28.57
N VAL A 50 41.00 14.84 -27.65
CA VAL A 50 40.40 15.34 -26.39
C VAL A 50 40.82 14.44 -25.24
N SER A 51 41.63 14.98 -24.33
CA SER A 51 42.19 14.32 -23.14
C SER A 51 41.17 13.89 -22.08
N THR A 52 39.88 13.83 -22.43
CA THR A 52 38.80 13.40 -21.55
C THR A 52 38.38 11.99 -21.94
N SER A 53 39.03 11.06 -21.24
CA SER A 53 38.52 9.79 -20.71
C SER A 53 38.40 8.54 -21.58
N GLN A 54 39.56 8.06 -22.04
CA GLN A 54 39.81 6.63 -22.28
C GLN A 54 39.34 5.73 -21.10
N HIS A 55 39.42 6.25 -19.87
CA HIS A 55 38.95 5.61 -18.65
C HIS A 55 37.41 5.54 -18.53
N ASP A 56 36.66 6.49 -19.10
CA ASP A 56 35.20 6.45 -19.08
C ASP A 56 34.66 5.47 -20.12
N LEU A 57 35.34 5.32 -21.26
CA LEU A 57 35.01 4.29 -22.25
C LEU A 57 35.27 2.88 -21.72
N ILE A 58 36.38 2.65 -21.02
CA ILE A 58 36.65 1.38 -20.33
C ILE A 58 35.60 1.13 -19.23
N LYS A 59 35.16 2.15 -18.50
CA LYS A 59 34.08 2.03 -17.52
C LYS A 59 32.74 1.73 -18.18
N ILE A 60 32.39 2.39 -19.28
CA ILE A 60 31.15 2.13 -20.05
C ILE A 60 31.20 0.71 -20.63
N GLN A 61 32.35 0.29 -21.18
CA GLN A 61 32.56 -1.06 -21.67
C GLN A 61 32.46 -2.09 -20.54
N SER A 62 33.10 -1.84 -19.39
CA SER A 62 32.99 -2.71 -18.21
C SER A 62 31.57 -2.73 -17.62
N PHE A 63 30.82 -1.63 -17.71
CA PHE A 63 29.44 -1.53 -17.27
C PHE A 63 28.51 -2.28 -18.22
N LEU A 64 28.69 -2.14 -19.53
CA LEU A 64 27.95 -2.88 -20.55
C LEU A 64 28.28 -4.37 -20.50
N ILE A 65 29.56 -4.74 -20.33
CA ILE A 65 30.00 -6.12 -20.14
C ILE A 65 29.47 -6.65 -18.81
N SER A 66 29.54 -5.93 -17.70
CA SER A 66 28.96 -6.37 -16.41
C SER A 66 27.44 -6.48 -16.45
N SER A 67 26.79 -5.62 -17.23
CA SER A 67 25.33 -5.67 -17.50
C SER A 67 24.97 -6.83 -18.43
N ARG A 68 25.86 -7.20 -19.36
CA ARG A 68 25.75 -8.40 -20.21
C ARG A 68 26.15 -9.69 -19.46
N SER A 69 26.98 -9.57 -18.43
CA SER A 69 27.58 -10.67 -17.66
C SER A 69 26.86 -10.98 -16.36
N GLY A 70 25.81 -10.23 -15.99
CA GLY A 70 24.91 -10.63 -14.91
C GLY A 70 24.17 -11.89 -15.35
N ALA A 71 24.66 -13.06 -14.98
CA ALA A 71 24.08 -14.35 -15.34
C ALA A 71 22.64 -14.46 -14.84
N LEU A 72 21.68 -13.98 -15.63
CA LEU A 72 20.26 -14.17 -15.42
C LEU A 72 20.00 -15.64 -15.74
N SER A 73 20.03 -16.48 -14.72
CA SER A 73 19.57 -17.86 -14.82
C SER A 73 18.07 -17.91 -14.59
N CYS A 74 17.40 -18.69 -15.41
CA CYS A 74 15.99 -19.00 -15.20
C CYS A 74 15.88 -19.88 -13.95
N LEU A 75 15.19 -19.44 -12.89
CA LEU A 75 15.10 -20.22 -11.64
C LEU A 75 14.21 -21.48 -11.76
N ILE A 76 13.65 -21.76 -12.94
CA ILE A 76 12.84 -22.95 -13.22
C ILE A 76 13.71 -24.06 -13.81
N CYS A 77 14.45 -23.78 -14.89
CA CYS A 77 15.33 -24.76 -15.53
C CYS A 77 16.80 -24.67 -15.08
N LEU A 78 17.16 -23.62 -14.32
CA LEU A 78 18.51 -23.31 -13.84
C LEU A 78 19.54 -23.00 -14.95
N GLU A 79 19.10 -22.87 -16.20
CA GLU A 79 19.95 -22.49 -17.32
C GLU A 79 20.12 -20.97 -17.46
N ARG A 80 21.20 -20.54 -18.12
CA ARG A 80 21.44 -19.13 -18.46
C ARG A 80 20.48 -18.68 -19.56
N ILE A 81 19.87 -17.52 -19.36
CA ILE A 81 19.03 -16.87 -20.36
C ILE A 81 19.93 -16.19 -21.39
N LYS A 82 19.81 -16.61 -22.66
CA LYS A 82 20.55 -16.03 -23.78
C LYS A 82 19.80 -14.82 -24.35
N PRO A 83 20.50 -13.88 -25.01
CA PRO A 83 19.86 -12.75 -25.71
C PRO A 83 18.83 -13.16 -26.77
N THR A 84 18.95 -14.38 -27.31
CA THR A 84 18.03 -14.96 -28.30
C THR A 84 16.77 -15.53 -27.69
N ASP A 85 16.76 -15.79 -26.39
CA ASP A 85 15.69 -16.54 -25.75
C ASP A 85 14.47 -15.63 -25.52
N PRO A 86 13.25 -16.09 -25.84
CA PRO A 86 12.04 -15.42 -25.41
C PRO A 86 11.91 -15.47 -23.89
N THR A 87 11.66 -14.32 -23.27
CA THR A 87 11.64 -14.20 -21.80
C THR A 87 10.37 -13.58 -21.27
N TRP A 88 10.17 -13.73 -19.97
CA TRP A 88 9.18 -12.99 -19.21
C TRP A 88 9.80 -12.54 -17.89
N SER A 89 9.49 -11.31 -17.46
CA SER A 89 9.87 -10.79 -16.15
C SER A 89 8.66 -10.60 -15.25
N CYS A 90 8.82 -10.91 -13.97
CA CYS A 90 7.82 -10.62 -12.94
C CYS A 90 7.53 -9.11 -12.83
N THR A 91 6.34 -8.66 -13.27
CA THR A 91 5.96 -7.24 -13.33
C THR A 91 5.55 -6.66 -11.98
N SER A 92 5.00 -7.49 -11.08
CA SER A 92 4.38 -7.01 -9.83
C SER A 92 5.36 -6.69 -8.70
N ARG A 93 6.47 -7.43 -8.56
CA ARG A 93 7.34 -7.30 -7.36
C ARG A 93 8.83 -7.46 -7.62
N CYS A 94 9.27 -8.62 -8.10
CA CYS A 94 10.69 -8.98 -8.04
C CYS A 94 11.47 -8.81 -9.35
N PHE A 95 10.80 -8.59 -10.48
CA PHE A 95 11.42 -8.39 -11.79
C PHE A 95 12.42 -9.48 -12.21
N ALA A 96 12.32 -10.67 -11.61
CA ALA A 96 13.13 -11.80 -12.02
C ALA A 96 12.71 -12.28 -13.41
N LEU A 97 13.71 -12.65 -14.19
CA LEU A 97 13.59 -13.09 -15.57
C LEU A 97 13.55 -14.61 -15.64
N PHE A 98 12.69 -15.10 -16.50
CA PHE A 98 12.49 -16.52 -16.78
C PHE A 98 12.36 -16.70 -18.29
N HIS A 99 12.70 -17.87 -18.80
CA HIS A 99 12.30 -18.25 -20.16
C HIS A 99 10.77 -18.25 -20.26
N LEU A 100 10.24 -17.78 -21.39
CA LEU A 100 8.80 -17.69 -21.63
C LEU A 100 8.12 -19.06 -21.49
N LEU A 101 8.70 -20.10 -22.10
CA LEU A 101 8.17 -21.46 -22.03
C LEU A 101 8.22 -22.03 -20.60
N CYS A 102 9.28 -21.74 -19.85
CA CYS A 102 9.39 -22.19 -18.46
C CYS A 102 8.29 -21.58 -17.59
N ILE A 103 8.06 -20.27 -17.70
CA ILE A 103 7.03 -19.63 -16.88
C ILE A 103 5.61 -20.02 -17.31
N GLN A 104 5.37 -20.26 -18.59
CA GLN A 104 4.09 -20.79 -19.09
C GLN A 104 3.81 -22.16 -18.49
N SER A 105 4.79 -23.08 -18.56
CA SER A 105 4.68 -24.41 -17.96
C SER A 105 4.43 -24.32 -16.45
N TRP A 106 5.17 -23.45 -15.75
CA TRP A 106 4.99 -23.22 -14.32
C TRP A 106 3.57 -22.71 -13.97
N ALA A 107 3.06 -21.73 -14.72
CA ALA A 107 1.72 -21.19 -14.52
C ALA A 107 0.64 -22.26 -14.75
N HIS A 108 0.75 -23.04 -15.82
CA HIS A 108 -0.18 -24.14 -16.12
C HIS A 108 -0.16 -25.25 -15.06
N GLN A 109 1.02 -25.67 -14.61
CA GLN A 109 1.14 -26.68 -13.55
C GLN A 109 0.59 -26.16 -12.22
N SER A 110 0.91 -24.91 -11.86
CA SER A 110 0.46 -24.29 -10.62
C SER A 110 -1.06 -24.16 -10.56
N THR A 111 -1.68 -23.69 -11.65
CA THR A 111 -3.13 -23.55 -11.75
C THR A 111 -3.83 -24.91 -11.74
N THR A 112 -3.32 -25.89 -12.48
CA THR A 112 -3.85 -27.27 -12.45
C THR A 112 -3.83 -27.86 -11.03
N LEU A 113 -2.71 -27.71 -10.32
CA LEU A 113 -2.60 -28.17 -8.93
C LEU A 113 -3.55 -27.42 -8.00
N ALA A 114 -3.79 -26.12 -8.22
CA ALA A 114 -4.76 -25.35 -7.45
C ALA A 114 -6.19 -25.86 -7.69
N THR A 115 -6.57 -26.14 -8.95
CA THR A 115 -7.87 -26.71 -9.30
C THR A 115 -8.08 -28.07 -8.64
N LEU A 116 -7.11 -28.99 -8.73
CA LEU A 116 -7.19 -30.31 -8.09
C LEU A 116 -7.35 -30.21 -6.56
N ARG A 117 -6.71 -29.21 -5.93
CA ARG A 117 -6.88 -28.94 -4.48
C ARG A 117 -8.26 -28.38 -4.15
N ALA A 118 -8.86 -27.58 -5.04
CA ALA A 118 -10.21 -27.07 -4.85
C ALA A 118 -11.26 -28.18 -5.03
N THR A 119 -11.13 -29.01 -6.07
CA THR A 119 -12.05 -30.12 -6.34
C THR A 119 -12.01 -31.17 -5.23
N SER A 120 -10.83 -31.51 -4.73
CA SER A 120 -10.69 -32.45 -3.59
C SER A 120 -11.31 -31.93 -2.28
N ARG A 121 -11.54 -30.62 -2.16
CA ARG A 121 -12.26 -29.99 -1.04
C ARG A 121 -13.75 -29.81 -1.30
N ALA A 122 -14.29 -30.43 -2.36
CA ALA A 122 -15.67 -30.26 -2.82
C ALA A 122 -16.08 -28.78 -3.03
N ALA A 123 -15.10 -27.89 -3.28
CA ALA A 123 -15.35 -26.52 -3.64
C ALA A 123 -15.49 -26.41 -5.16
N ILE A 124 -16.50 -25.67 -5.62
CA ILE A 124 -16.63 -25.31 -7.04
C ILE A 124 -15.48 -24.35 -7.37
N PRO A 125 -14.54 -24.72 -8.25
CA PRO A 125 -13.45 -23.83 -8.61
C PRO A 125 -14.02 -22.67 -9.43
N ASP A 126 -14.08 -21.47 -8.85
CA ASP A 126 -14.26 -20.26 -9.64
C ASP A 126 -12.97 -20.02 -10.45
N GLU A 127 -13.06 -19.98 -11.78
CA GLU A 127 -11.92 -19.78 -12.67
C GLU A 127 -11.16 -18.48 -12.34
N ASN A 128 -11.86 -17.45 -11.84
CA ASN A 128 -11.23 -16.19 -11.42
C ASN A 128 -10.45 -16.29 -10.10
N SER A 129 -10.73 -17.31 -9.28
CA SER A 129 -10.01 -17.56 -8.03
C SER A 129 -8.71 -18.35 -8.23
N ILE A 130 -8.50 -18.95 -9.41
CA ILE A 130 -7.33 -19.76 -9.72
C ILE A 130 -6.15 -18.83 -10.06
N VAL A 131 -5.15 -18.84 -9.19
CA VAL A 131 -3.92 -18.06 -9.32
C VAL A 131 -2.71 -18.97 -9.43
N TRP A 132 -1.63 -18.43 -10.01
CA TRP A 132 -0.30 -19.04 -9.99
C TRP A 132 0.70 -18.08 -9.34
N PRO A 133 1.58 -18.58 -8.45
CA PRO A 133 2.55 -17.74 -7.78
C PRO A 133 3.81 -17.55 -8.63
N CYS A 134 4.43 -16.38 -8.56
CA CYS A 134 5.77 -16.16 -9.13
C CYS A 134 6.80 -17.11 -8.49
N PRO A 135 7.65 -17.82 -9.26
CA PRO A 135 8.62 -18.77 -8.72
C PRO A 135 9.59 -18.16 -7.69
N LYS A 136 9.96 -16.88 -7.84
CA LYS A 136 10.90 -16.20 -6.95
C LYS A 136 10.23 -15.53 -5.74
N CYS A 137 9.21 -14.70 -5.98
CA CYS A 137 8.65 -13.84 -4.93
C CYS A 137 7.26 -14.24 -4.45
N ARG A 138 6.67 -15.30 -5.04
CA ARG A 138 5.36 -15.84 -4.71
C ARG A 138 4.20 -14.85 -4.73
N VAL A 139 4.34 -13.74 -5.46
CA VAL A 139 3.20 -12.88 -5.77
C VAL A 139 2.27 -13.63 -6.73
N ASP A 140 0.98 -13.62 -6.42
CA ASP A 140 -0.04 -14.34 -7.18
C ASP A 140 -0.45 -13.57 -8.43
N TYR A 141 -0.54 -14.30 -9.54
CA TYR A 141 -1.08 -13.83 -10.81
C TYR A 141 -2.33 -14.63 -11.14
N PRO A 142 -3.41 -14.00 -11.63
CA PRO A 142 -4.56 -14.75 -12.13
C PRO A 142 -4.17 -15.56 -13.37
N LYS A 143 -4.90 -16.65 -13.63
CA LYS A 143 -4.71 -17.51 -14.83
C LYS A 143 -4.71 -16.72 -16.13
N SER A 144 -5.51 -15.66 -16.23
CA SER A 144 -5.58 -14.75 -17.39
C SER A 144 -4.28 -13.98 -17.67
N GLN A 145 -3.44 -13.78 -16.65
CA GLN A 145 -2.13 -13.11 -16.77
C GLN A 145 -0.98 -14.07 -17.06
N THR A 146 -1.27 -15.31 -17.46
CA THR A 146 -0.23 -16.23 -17.98
C THR A 146 0.39 -15.61 -19.23
N PRO A 147 1.71 -15.38 -19.26
CA PRO A 147 2.34 -14.67 -20.37
C PRO A 147 2.30 -15.52 -21.64
N LYS A 148 1.74 -14.95 -22.72
CA LYS A 148 1.64 -15.63 -24.02
C LYS A 148 2.75 -15.20 -24.98
N ASN A 149 3.11 -13.92 -24.92
CA ASN A 149 4.02 -13.31 -25.85
C ASN A 149 5.25 -12.78 -25.11
N TYR A 150 6.33 -12.61 -25.85
CA TYR A 150 7.59 -12.07 -25.35
C TYR A 150 7.65 -10.57 -25.63
N TYR A 151 7.70 -9.77 -24.57
CA TYR A 151 7.80 -8.32 -24.66
C TYR A 151 9.12 -7.82 -24.06
N CYS A 152 9.56 -6.66 -24.52
CA CYS A 152 10.64 -5.93 -23.88
C CYS A 152 10.29 -5.56 -22.42
N PHE A 153 11.30 -5.18 -21.62
CA PHE A 153 11.06 -4.85 -20.20
C PHE A 153 10.03 -3.74 -19.94
N CYS A 154 9.86 -2.79 -20.87
CA CYS A 154 8.86 -1.73 -20.74
C CYS A 154 7.48 -2.12 -21.32
N GLY A 155 7.34 -3.31 -21.92
CA GLY A 155 6.09 -3.84 -22.46
C GLY A 155 5.62 -3.22 -23.78
N LYS A 156 6.40 -2.29 -24.37
CA LYS A 156 5.99 -1.55 -25.58
C LYS A 156 6.17 -2.33 -26.88
N LEU A 157 7.18 -3.20 -26.93
CA LEU A 157 7.59 -3.90 -28.14
C LEU A 157 7.54 -5.41 -27.89
N GLU A 158 6.78 -6.11 -28.73
CA GLU A 158 6.81 -7.56 -28.85
C GLU A 158 8.04 -7.99 -29.64
N ASP A 159 8.67 -9.09 -29.24
CA ASP A 159 9.87 -9.66 -29.86
C ASP A 159 10.97 -8.61 -30.14
N PRO A 160 11.55 -7.99 -29.08
CA PRO A 160 12.51 -6.90 -29.23
C PRO A 160 13.72 -7.29 -30.10
N PRO A 161 14.26 -6.33 -30.88
CA PRO A 161 15.30 -6.58 -31.86
C PRO A 161 16.60 -7.05 -31.19
N ARG A 162 17.32 -7.90 -31.91
CA ARG A 162 18.66 -8.32 -31.53
C ARG A 162 19.66 -7.34 -32.11
N ASP A 163 20.14 -6.43 -31.28
CA ASP A 163 21.19 -5.50 -31.65
C ASP A 163 22.33 -5.58 -30.61
N PRO A 164 23.60 -5.74 -31.03
CA PRO A 164 24.75 -5.79 -30.11
C PRO A 164 24.92 -4.56 -29.20
N TRP A 165 24.33 -3.42 -29.59
CA TRP A 165 24.40 -2.13 -28.92
C TRP A 165 23.21 -1.84 -28.02
N ILE A 166 22.11 -2.59 -28.20
CA ILE A 166 20.91 -2.48 -27.37
C ILE A 166 21.01 -3.54 -26.27
N LEU A 167 20.53 -3.17 -25.08
CA LEU A 167 20.43 -4.13 -23.97
C LEU A 167 19.53 -5.31 -24.40
N PRO A 168 19.95 -6.57 -24.22
CA PRO A 168 19.12 -7.72 -24.55
C PRO A 168 17.75 -7.65 -23.85
N HIS A 169 16.71 -8.10 -24.56
CA HIS A 169 15.31 -8.03 -24.11
C HIS A 169 14.78 -6.60 -23.86
N SER A 170 15.48 -5.58 -24.36
CA SER A 170 15.06 -4.18 -24.36
C SER A 170 14.67 -3.72 -25.76
N CYS A 171 13.78 -2.73 -25.85
CA CYS A 171 13.42 -2.12 -27.14
C CYS A 171 14.34 -0.96 -27.56
N GLY A 172 15.35 -0.59 -26.75
CA GLY A 172 16.25 0.53 -27.04
C GLY A 172 15.66 1.93 -26.83
N GLU A 173 14.33 2.05 -26.84
CA GLU A 173 13.61 3.32 -26.61
C GLU A 173 13.53 3.73 -25.14
N ILE A 174 13.15 4.99 -24.90
CA ILE A 174 12.83 5.50 -23.55
C ILE A 174 11.69 4.65 -22.94
N CYS A 175 11.90 4.19 -21.70
CA CYS A 175 11.00 3.33 -20.95
C CYS A 175 9.58 3.93 -20.87
N GLY A 176 9.45 5.20 -20.49
CA GLY A 176 8.18 5.93 -20.49
C GLY A 176 7.11 5.39 -19.53
N GLN A 177 7.43 4.38 -18.70
CA GLN A 177 6.52 3.85 -17.69
C GLN A 177 6.24 4.90 -16.61
N ALA A 178 5.00 4.94 -16.12
CA ALA A 178 4.62 5.85 -15.05
C ALA A 178 5.41 5.53 -13.77
N LEU A 179 6.04 6.56 -13.19
CA LEU A 179 6.85 6.38 -12.00
C LEU A 179 5.98 6.09 -10.77
N ARG A 180 6.53 5.28 -9.86
CA ARG A 180 5.86 4.90 -8.61
C ARG A 180 5.48 6.14 -7.79
N ASN A 181 4.50 5.94 -6.90
CA ASN A 181 3.97 6.95 -5.97
C ASN A 181 3.16 8.08 -6.63
N ASN A 182 2.55 7.78 -7.79
CA ASN A 182 1.57 8.63 -8.48
C ASN A 182 2.01 10.10 -8.62
N CYS A 183 3.28 10.31 -8.92
CA CYS A 183 3.86 11.66 -9.02
C CYS A 183 3.54 12.36 -10.36
N GLY A 184 2.84 11.70 -11.28
CA GLY A 184 2.50 12.22 -12.61
C GLY A 184 3.66 12.30 -13.60
N HIS A 185 4.83 11.74 -13.27
CA HIS A 185 6.01 11.73 -14.14
C HIS A 185 6.27 10.32 -14.71
N PHE A 186 6.99 10.29 -15.83
CA PHE A 186 7.35 9.07 -16.56
C PHE A 186 8.84 8.77 -16.46
N CYS A 187 9.22 7.49 -16.60
CA CYS A 187 10.60 7.05 -16.62
C CYS A 187 11.30 7.55 -17.90
N LEU A 188 12.40 8.29 -17.73
CA LEU A 188 13.21 8.83 -18.83
C LEU A 188 14.43 7.97 -19.18
N LEU A 189 14.66 6.89 -18.42
CA LEU A 189 15.71 5.93 -18.75
C LEU A 189 15.33 5.16 -20.02
N LEU A 190 16.34 4.68 -20.76
CA LEU A 190 16.12 3.66 -21.78
C LEU A 190 15.47 2.42 -21.15
N CYS A 191 14.76 1.64 -21.96
CA CYS A 191 14.13 0.40 -21.52
C CYS A 191 15.17 -0.48 -20.78
N HIS A 192 14.86 -0.79 -19.53
CA HIS A 192 15.81 -1.34 -18.56
C HIS A 192 15.14 -2.48 -17.79
N PRO A 193 15.90 -3.46 -17.27
CA PRO A 193 15.38 -4.48 -16.38
C PRO A 193 15.03 -3.87 -15.03
N GLY A 194 14.11 -4.51 -14.31
CA GLY A 194 13.78 -4.11 -12.93
C GLY A 194 12.75 -2.98 -12.81
N ALA A 195 12.48 -2.61 -11.56
CA ALA A 195 11.59 -1.49 -11.25
C ALA A 195 12.17 -0.16 -11.74
N CYS A 196 11.30 0.71 -12.27
CA CYS A 196 11.69 2.10 -12.53
C CYS A 196 12.16 2.78 -11.23
N PRO A 197 13.23 3.60 -11.27
CA PRO A 197 13.68 4.35 -10.12
C PRO A 197 12.63 5.37 -9.67
N SER A 198 12.74 5.85 -8.44
CA SER A 198 11.90 6.95 -7.95
C SER A 198 12.14 8.23 -8.76
N CYS A 199 11.12 9.09 -8.87
CA CYS A 199 11.23 10.38 -9.56
C CYS A 199 12.42 11.21 -9.05
N PRO A 200 13.33 11.65 -9.94
CA PRO A 200 14.51 12.44 -9.55
C PRO A 200 14.17 13.90 -9.24
N LYS A 201 12.98 14.38 -9.64
CA LYS A 201 12.56 15.76 -9.44
C LYS A 201 12.42 16.05 -7.94
N LEU A 202 13.03 17.16 -7.52
CA LEU A 202 12.89 17.68 -6.17
C LEU A 202 11.76 18.71 -6.12
N VAL A 203 10.99 18.69 -5.04
CA VAL A 203 9.87 19.59 -4.79
C VAL A 203 9.97 20.12 -3.36
N LYS A 204 9.65 21.40 -3.16
CA LYS A 204 9.49 21.97 -1.83
C LYS A 204 8.11 21.58 -1.31
N THR A 205 8.07 20.87 -0.19
CA THR A 205 6.81 20.49 0.46
C THR A 205 6.88 20.69 1.97
N LYS A 206 5.71 20.76 2.60
CA LYS A 206 5.56 20.96 4.04
C LYS A 206 5.30 19.61 4.75
N CYS A 207 5.71 19.46 6.02
CA CYS A 207 5.29 18.31 6.87
C CYS A 207 3.77 18.21 6.87
N PHE A 208 3.26 17.04 7.23
CA PHE A 208 1.85 16.90 7.60
C PHE A 208 1.40 17.91 8.68
N CYS A 209 2.30 18.35 9.57
CA CYS A 209 2.04 19.37 10.58
C CYS A 209 2.14 20.82 10.10
N GLY A 210 2.63 21.07 8.88
CA GLY A 210 2.82 22.40 8.30
C GLY A 210 3.98 23.22 8.87
N LYS A 211 4.64 22.77 9.94
CA LYS A 211 5.69 23.55 10.64
C LYS A 211 7.05 23.55 9.93
N LEU A 212 7.37 22.46 9.23
CA LEU A 212 8.65 22.28 8.56
C LEU A 212 8.40 22.26 7.06
N GLU A 213 9.14 23.07 6.32
CA GLU A 213 9.22 23.01 4.87
C GLU A 213 10.59 22.46 4.48
N ASP A 214 10.61 21.48 3.59
CA ASP A 214 11.85 20.85 3.14
C ASP A 214 11.78 20.48 1.66
N VAL A 215 12.95 20.30 1.05
CA VAL A 215 13.09 19.85 -0.33
C VAL A 215 13.11 18.32 -0.33
N LYS A 216 12.02 17.70 -0.80
CA LYS A 216 11.90 16.24 -0.91
C LYS A 216 11.83 15.79 -2.36
N ARG A 217 12.10 14.51 -2.60
CA ARG A 217 11.85 13.88 -3.91
C ARG A 217 10.36 13.87 -4.21
N CYS A 218 9.97 14.13 -5.45
CA CYS A 218 8.56 14.26 -5.85
C CYS A 218 7.71 13.02 -5.52
N GLY A 219 8.29 11.82 -5.69
CA GLY A 219 7.62 10.56 -5.31
C GLY A 219 7.48 10.36 -3.79
N PHE A 220 8.13 11.18 -2.97
CA PHE A 220 8.11 11.13 -1.51
C PHE A 220 7.84 12.53 -0.93
N LYS A 221 6.97 13.28 -1.61
CA LYS A 221 6.64 14.67 -1.28
C LYS A 221 5.93 14.81 0.08
N ASN A 222 5.24 13.76 0.52
CA ASN A 222 4.56 13.69 1.81
C ASN A 222 5.55 13.15 2.86
N PHE A 223 5.73 13.86 3.98
CA PHE A 223 6.65 13.43 5.02
C PHE A 223 6.27 13.93 6.43
N SER A 224 6.72 13.20 7.44
CA SER A 224 6.70 13.58 8.85
C SER A 224 8.05 14.20 9.26
N CYS A 225 8.02 15.19 10.14
CA CYS A 225 9.20 15.84 10.71
C CYS A 225 9.65 15.15 12.00
N ASN A 226 8.96 14.06 12.38
CA ASN A 226 9.13 13.29 13.61
C ASN A 226 9.05 14.09 14.93
N GLY A 227 8.73 15.39 14.87
CA GLY A 227 8.40 16.19 16.04
C GLY A 227 6.94 16.01 16.45
N VAL A 228 6.59 16.52 17.63
CA VAL A 228 5.20 16.50 18.13
C VAL A 228 4.31 17.39 17.25
N CYS A 229 3.17 16.84 16.81
CA CYS A 229 2.24 17.48 15.89
C CYS A 229 1.75 18.83 16.42
N ARG A 230 1.28 18.90 17.68
CA ARG A 230 0.74 20.09 18.36
C ARG A 230 -0.32 20.89 17.58
N LYS A 231 -0.91 20.32 16.52
CA LYS A 231 -2.10 20.88 15.87
C LYS A 231 -3.23 20.95 16.89
N PHE A 232 -4.11 21.93 16.76
CA PHE A 232 -5.30 22.01 17.59
C PHE A 232 -6.23 20.83 17.27
N LEU A 233 -6.70 20.14 18.31
CA LEU A 233 -7.68 19.09 18.20
C LEU A 233 -9.09 19.70 18.03
N GLU A 234 -10.04 18.90 17.54
CA GLU A 234 -11.44 19.32 17.34
C GLU A 234 -12.11 19.89 18.60
N CYS A 235 -11.62 19.51 19.79
CA CYS A 235 -12.13 20.06 21.04
C CYS A 235 -11.84 21.55 21.24
N GLY A 236 -10.93 22.14 20.44
CA GLY A 236 -10.56 23.56 20.44
C GLY A 236 -9.62 24.01 21.57
N GLY A 237 -9.55 23.25 22.67
CA GLY A 237 -8.74 23.57 23.84
C GLY A 237 -7.42 22.81 23.95
N HIS A 238 -7.29 21.64 23.29
CA HIS A 238 -6.11 20.77 23.43
C HIS A 238 -5.34 20.65 22.12
N ARG A 239 -4.05 20.35 22.25
CA ARG A 239 -3.12 20.16 21.13
C ARG A 239 -2.79 18.68 20.99
N CYS A 240 -2.60 18.22 19.76
CA CYS A 240 -2.19 16.86 19.46
C CYS A 240 -0.82 16.55 20.08
N GLY A 241 -0.77 15.54 20.94
CA GLY A 241 0.44 15.03 21.58
C GLY A 241 1.19 13.98 20.76
N GLU A 242 0.60 13.49 19.66
CA GLU A 242 1.23 12.49 18.80
C GLU A 242 2.36 13.08 17.95
N ILE A 243 3.24 12.20 17.47
CA ILE A 243 4.30 12.51 16.49
C ILE A 243 3.64 13.01 15.18
N CYS A 244 4.30 13.88 14.37
CA CYS A 244 3.79 14.37 13.06
C CYS A 244 3.33 13.13 12.27
N HIS A 245 2.02 13.00 12.11
CA HIS A 245 1.36 11.85 11.51
C HIS A 245 0.65 12.30 10.23
N GLU A 246 0.36 11.35 9.35
CA GLU A 246 -0.48 11.59 8.19
C GLU A 246 -1.95 11.71 8.60
N GLY A 247 -2.73 12.53 7.89
CA GLY A 247 -4.16 12.71 8.12
C GLY A 247 -4.54 13.61 9.31
N ASP A 248 -5.80 13.50 9.72
CA ASP A 248 -6.39 14.26 10.82
C ASP A 248 -5.89 13.77 12.18
N CYS A 249 -5.86 14.69 13.16
CA CYS A 249 -5.39 14.35 14.50
C CYS A 249 -6.40 13.44 15.22
N PRO A 250 -5.90 12.48 16.03
CA PRO A 250 -6.79 11.63 16.81
C PRO A 250 -7.64 12.44 17.80
N PRO A 251 -8.80 11.90 18.22
CA PRO A 251 -9.66 12.57 19.19
C PRO A 251 -8.93 12.83 20.51
N CYS A 252 -9.32 13.92 21.18
CA CYS A 252 -8.68 14.35 22.42
C CYS A 252 -8.97 13.39 23.58
N ARG A 253 -7.92 12.73 24.09
CA ARG A 253 -7.99 11.78 25.21
C ARG A 253 -7.68 12.38 26.58
N GLU A 254 -7.40 13.68 26.64
CA GLU A 254 -7.21 14.38 27.92
C GLU A 254 -8.42 14.24 28.83
N LYS A 255 -8.18 13.84 30.08
CA LYS A 255 -9.22 13.69 31.09
C LYS A 255 -9.53 15.04 31.71
N GLY A 256 -10.81 15.32 31.91
CA GLY A 256 -11.27 16.53 32.57
C GLY A 256 -12.63 16.33 33.22
N VAL A 257 -12.99 17.23 34.13
CA VAL A 257 -14.31 17.23 34.77
C VAL A 257 -15.28 18.01 33.89
N TYR A 258 -16.17 17.29 33.22
CA TYR A 258 -17.20 17.87 32.35
C TYR A 258 -18.58 17.77 32.99
N ARG A 259 -19.50 18.66 32.61
CA ARG A 259 -20.90 18.62 33.07
C ARG A 259 -21.78 17.88 32.07
N CYS A 260 -22.82 17.19 32.55
CA CYS A 260 -23.86 16.63 31.68
C CYS A 260 -24.46 17.71 30.79
N LEU A 261 -25.15 17.32 29.71
CA LEU A 261 -25.96 18.24 28.89
C LEU A 261 -26.97 19.07 29.71
N CYS A 262 -27.37 18.55 30.87
CA CYS A 262 -28.28 19.17 31.83
C CYS A 262 -27.62 20.10 32.87
N GLY A 263 -26.29 20.17 32.93
CA GLY A 263 -25.52 20.93 33.94
C GLY A 263 -25.49 20.38 35.38
N ARG A 264 -26.32 19.39 35.74
CA ARG A 264 -26.48 18.87 37.13
C ARG A 264 -25.34 17.97 37.62
N VAL A 265 -24.88 17.04 36.79
CA VAL A 265 -23.83 16.07 37.16
C VAL A 265 -22.51 16.50 36.57
N LYS A 266 -21.45 16.47 37.39
CA LYS A 266 -20.06 16.63 36.96
C LYS A 266 -19.38 15.27 37.02
N MET A 267 -18.65 14.89 35.98
CA MET A 267 -17.96 13.60 35.92
C MET A 267 -16.63 13.75 35.21
N GLU A 268 -15.62 12.99 35.66
CA GLU A 268 -14.36 12.89 34.95
C GLU A 268 -14.53 12.02 33.70
N ARG A 269 -14.23 12.58 32.54
CA ARG A 269 -14.37 11.94 31.23
C ARG A 269 -13.25 12.41 30.30
N GLN A 270 -13.02 11.69 29.21
CA GLN A 270 -12.14 12.18 28.15
C GLN A 270 -12.78 13.39 27.45
N CYS A 271 -11.96 14.32 26.96
CA CYS A 271 -12.44 15.53 26.30
C CYS A 271 -13.31 15.25 25.06
N CYS A 272 -13.01 14.17 24.32
CA CYS A 272 -13.87 13.71 23.22
C CYS A 272 -15.28 13.30 23.68
N GLU A 273 -15.42 12.87 24.93
CA GLU A 273 -16.68 12.46 25.58
C GLU A 273 -17.28 13.56 26.47
N ARG A 274 -16.82 14.82 26.33
CA ARG A 274 -17.28 15.95 27.17
C ARG A 274 -18.79 16.16 27.15
N HIS A 275 -19.46 15.77 26.06
CA HIS A 275 -20.91 15.87 25.92
C HIS A 275 -21.57 14.54 26.29
N PHE A 276 -22.02 14.43 27.54
CA PHE A 276 -22.67 13.21 28.03
C PHE A 276 -24.04 13.49 28.66
N ARG A 277 -24.88 12.45 28.67
CA ARG A 277 -26.19 12.43 29.35
C ARG A 277 -26.01 11.72 30.69
N CYS A 278 -26.51 12.30 31.77
CA CYS A 278 -26.58 11.61 33.05
C CYS A 278 -27.86 10.77 33.16
N GLU A 279 -27.86 9.81 34.08
CA GLU A 279 -29.02 8.93 34.36
C GLU A 279 -30.17 9.63 35.09
N ASN A 280 -29.94 10.85 35.60
CA ASN A 280 -30.98 11.60 36.29
C ASN A 280 -32.12 11.99 35.34
N ALA A 281 -33.36 11.70 35.77
CA ALA A 281 -34.57 12.18 35.11
C ALA A 281 -34.60 13.72 35.05
N CYS A 282 -35.23 14.27 34.00
CA CYS A 282 -35.26 15.72 33.85
C CYS A 282 -36.07 16.36 34.97
N ASN A 283 -37.31 15.88 35.19
CA ASN A 283 -38.28 16.31 36.21
C ASN A 283 -38.56 17.81 36.27
N LYS A 284 -38.09 18.61 35.30
CA LYS A 284 -38.50 20.01 35.17
C LYS A 284 -39.98 20.06 34.81
N ILE A 285 -40.73 20.90 35.50
CA ILE A 285 -42.14 21.15 35.21
C ILE A 285 -42.25 21.76 33.80
N LEU A 286 -43.04 21.10 32.95
CA LEU A 286 -43.35 21.52 31.59
C LEU A 286 -44.24 22.76 31.61
N GLY A 287 -44.40 23.44 30.46
CA GLY A 287 -45.20 24.67 30.37
C GLY A 287 -46.66 24.57 30.86
N CYS A 288 -47.18 23.36 31.05
CA CYS A 288 -48.49 23.09 31.64
C CYS A 288 -48.56 23.26 33.17
N GLY A 289 -47.43 23.42 33.87
CA GLY A 289 -47.38 23.59 35.32
C GLY A 289 -47.65 22.32 36.16
N LYS A 290 -48.09 21.21 35.54
CA LYS A 290 -48.53 19.99 36.24
C LYS A 290 -47.69 18.74 35.96
N HIS A 291 -47.05 18.66 34.80
CA HIS A 291 -46.29 17.47 34.38
C HIS A 291 -44.78 17.72 34.35
N GLY A 292 -44.00 16.75 34.83
CA GLY A 292 -42.55 16.76 34.75
C GLY A 292 -42.03 16.20 33.42
N CYS A 293 -40.88 16.69 32.98
CA CYS A 293 -40.22 16.18 31.79
C CYS A 293 -39.61 14.78 32.01
N GLU A 294 -40.02 13.81 31.19
CA GLU A 294 -39.55 12.41 31.24
C GLU A 294 -38.35 12.12 30.31
N ARG A 295 -37.89 13.10 29.52
CA ARG A 295 -36.88 12.91 28.45
C ARG A 295 -35.45 12.64 28.95
N GLY A 296 -35.27 12.34 30.25
CA GLY A 296 -33.97 12.17 30.89
C GLY A 296 -33.05 13.39 30.73
N CYS A 297 -31.74 13.19 30.81
CA CYS A 297 -30.79 14.27 30.57
C CYS A 297 -30.77 14.69 29.10
N HIS A 298 -31.25 15.91 28.80
CA HIS A 298 -31.21 16.50 27.47
C HIS A 298 -30.65 17.93 27.50
N LYS A 299 -30.21 18.42 26.34
CA LYS A 299 -29.82 19.82 26.12
C LYS A 299 -31.08 20.62 25.74
N GLY A 300 -31.21 21.86 26.22
CA GLY A 300 -32.30 22.77 25.84
C GLY A 300 -33.57 22.66 26.70
N GLU A 301 -34.64 23.30 26.24
CA GLU A 301 -35.94 23.32 26.90
C GLU A 301 -36.68 21.98 26.78
N CYS A 302 -37.55 21.68 27.76
CA CYS A 302 -38.20 20.37 27.88
C CYS A 302 -39.27 20.10 26.81
N GLY A 303 -39.69 21.13 26.08
CA GLY A 303 -40.77 21.07 25.09
C GLY A 303 -42.16 21.17 25.72
N GLU A 304 -43.18 20.98 24.89
CA GLU A 304 -44.58 20.99 25.32
C GLU A 304 -44.96 19.70 26.08
N CYS A 305 -46.03 19.78 26.87
CA CYS A 305 -46.52 18.62 27.59
C CYS A 305 -47.15 17.60 26.62
N PRO A 306 -46.75 16.31 26.65
CA PRO A 306 -47.32 15.29 25.76
C PRO A 306 -48.82 15.08 25.97
N PHE A 307 -49.35 15.54 27.10
CA PHE A 307 -50.77 15.49 27.45
C PHE A 307 -51.50 16.81 27.22
N GLN A 308 -50.83 17.85 26.71
CA GLN A 308 -51.42 19.15 26.42
C GLN A 308 -51.67 19.26 24.92
N GLY A 309 -52.83 19.79 24.53
CA GLY A 309 -53.17 20.00 23.12
C GLY A 309 -54.02 18.86 22.54
N LYS A 310 -53.54 18.21 21.47
CA LYS A 310 -54.33 17.24 20.69
C LYS A 310 -54.27 15.84 21.31
N ARG A 311 -55.36 15.39 21.92
CA ARG A 311 -55.46 14.02 22.48
C ARG A 311 -56.57 13.25 21.77
N THR A 312 -56.26 12.02 21.37
CA THR A 312 -57.24 11.10 20.78
C THR A 312 -57.90 10.25 21.86
N CYS A 313 -59.18 9.95 21.66
CA CYS A 313 -59.87 8.91 22.43
C CYS A 313 -59.09 7.58 22.35
N PRO A 314 -59.14 6.69 23.37
CA PRO A 314 -58.55 5.34 23.30
C PRO A 314 -58.89 4.54 22.02
N CYS A 315 -60.08 4.81 21.46
CA CYS A 315 -60.60 4.25 20.19
C CYS A 315 -59.86 4.77 18.93
N GLY A 316 -59.10 5.87 19.04
CA GLY A 316 -58.43 6.56 17.93
C GLY A 316 -59.35 7.42 17.06
N ASN A 317 -60.66 7.17 17.08
CA ASN A 317 -61.62 7.75 16.14
C ASN A 317 -61.94 9.24 16.34
N ARG A 318 -61.64 9.82 17.50
CA ARG A 318 -61.94 11.23 17.79
C ARG A 318 -60.73 11.93 18.40
N ILE A 319 -60.31 13.02 17.77
CA ILE A 319 -59.25 13.92 18.24
C ILE A 319 -59.92 15.07 18.98
N TYR A 320 -59.47 15.35 20.20
CA TYR A 320 -59.86 16.52 20.97
C TYR A 320 -58.69 17.51 20.95
N GLU A 321 -58.91 18.72 20.45
CA GLU A 321 -57.89 19.78 20.38
C GLU A 321 -57.98 20.71 21.60
N GLY A 322 -56.85 21.22 22.07
CA GLY A 322 -56.80 22.20 23.15
C GLY A 322 -57.14 21.67 24.54
N MET A 323 -57.12 20.36 24.77
CA MET A 323 -57.43 19.82 26.09
C MET A 323 -56.32 20.12 27.10
N ALA A 324 -56.74 20.49 28.31
CA ALA A 324 -55.86 20.65 29.44
C ALA A 324 -55.27 19.30 29.86
N CYS A 325 -54.04 19.32 30.34
CA CYS A 325 -53.24 18.10 30.55
C CYS A 325 -53.74 17.19 31.69
N ASP A 326 -54.54 17.74 32.60
CA ASP A 326 -55.14 17.09 33.76
C ASP A 326 -56.50 16.44 33.48
N VAL A 327 -57.09 16.71 32.32
CA VAL A 327 -58.38 16.16 31.94
C VAL A 327 -58.18 14.79 31.29
N THR A 328 -58.79 13.77 31.90
CA THR A 328 -58.87 12.43 31.30
C THR A 328 -59.61 12.51 29.97
N VAL A 329 -59.05 11.88 28.93
CA VAL A 329 -59.66 11.91 27.60
C VAL A 329 -61.05 11.29 27.65
N PRO A 330 -62.13 12.02 27.27
CA PRO A 330 -63.47 11.47 27.26
C PRO A 330 -63.60 10.32 26.25
N LEU A 331 -64.39 9.31 26.63
CA LEU A 331 -64.76 8.23 25.72
C LEU A 331 -65.52 8.81 24.52
N CYS A 332 -65.15 8.39 23.31
CA CYS A 332 -65.69 8.92 22.05
C CYS A 332 -67.17 8.58 21.83
N GLY A 333 -67.74 7.66 22.63
CA GLY A 333 -69.11 7.14 22.47
C GLY A 333 -69.33 6.30 21.21
N ALA A 334 -68.38 6.32 20.26
CA ALA A 334 -68.43 5.53 19.03
C ALA A 334 -68.05 4.06 19.29
N THR A 335 -68.61 3.15 18.49
CA THR A 335 -68.16 1.76 18.42
C THR A 335 -66.67 1.71 18.07
N CYS A 336 -65.91 1.04 18.92
CA CYS A 336 -64.46 0.92 18.77
C CYS A 336 -64.17 -0.19 17.75
N ASN A 337 -63.75 0.18 16.52
CA ASN A 337 -63.39 -0.79 15.47
C ASN A 337 -61.95 -1.35 15.63
N LYS A 338 -61.34 -1.19 16.81
CA LYS A 338 -60.03 -1.79 17.11
C LYS A 338 -60.23 -3.29 17.32
N MET A 339 -59.75 -4.11 16.38
CA MET A 339 -59.68 -5.57 16.54
C MET A 339 -58.98 -5.91 17.87
N LEU A 340 -59.62 -6.75 18.68
CA LEU A 340 -59.01 -7.27 19.90
C LEU A 340 -57.96 -8.31 19.52
N SER A 341 -56.95 -8.50 20.36
CA SER A 341 -55.83 -9.44 20.12
C SER A 341 -56.23 -10.92 20.07
N CYS A 342 -57.51 -11.24 20.24
CA CYS A 342 -58.07 -12.59 20.09
C CYS A 342 -58.66 -12.88 18.69
N GLY A 343 -58.60 -11.93 17.75
CA GLY A 343 -59.24 -12.04 16.44
C GLY A 343 -60.62 -11.43 16.44
#